data_AF-A0A1J3DKE6-F1
#
_entry.id   AF-A0A1J3DKE6-F1
#
_cell.length_a   1.000
_cell.length_b   1.000
_cell.length_c   1.000
_cell.angle_alpha   90.00
_cell.angle_beta   90.00
_cell.angle_gamma   90.00
#
_symmetry.space_group_name_H-M   'P 1'
#
loop_
_entity.id
_entity.type
_entity.pdbx_description
1 polymer ?
#
loop_
_entity_poly.entity_id
_entity_poly.type
_entity_poly.pdbx_seq_one_letter_code
_entity_poly.pdbx_strand_id
1 'polypeptide(L)'
;ILGRERAIVLNLEHIKAIITSEEVLLRDPLDENVIPVVEELQRRLPVGDEAGNGQGDGKESSGGAQNDGDTGEEDEFPFEFRALEVALEAICSFLAARTTELETAA
;
A
#
# COMPACT_ATOMS: atom_id res chain seq x y z
N ILE A 1 9.31 -13.31 -7.27
CA ILE A 1 7.95 -13.45 -6.69
C ILE A 1 7.56 -14.90 -6.81
N LEU A 2 6.99 -15.49 -5.76
CA LEU A 2 6.53 -16.87 -5.76
C LEU A 2 5.10 -16.95 -5.21
N GLY A 3 4.17 -17.42 -6.05
CA GLY A 3 2.81 -17.74 -5.62
C GLY A 3 2.76 -19.06 -4.85
N ARG A 4 2.05 -19.05 -3.73
CA ARG A 4 1.71 -20.23 -2.92
C ARG A 4 0.19 -20.26 -2.74
N GLU A 5 -0.32 -21.38 -2.27
CA GLU A 5 -1.77 -21.59 -2.09
C GLU A 5 -2.45 -20.51 -1.23
N ARG A 6 -1.78 -20.01 -0.20
CA ARG A 6 -2.32 -19.01 0.74
C ARG A 6 -1.38 -17.83 0.99
N ALA A 7 -0.39 -17.63 0.11
CA ALA A 7 0.59 -16.57 0.29
C ALA A 7 1.28 -16.19 -1.02
N ILE A 8 1.76 -14.95 -1.08
CA ILE A 8 2.68 -14.48 -2.10
C ILE A 8 4.01 -14.15 -1.40
N VAL A 9 5.09 -14.81 -1.84
CA VAL A 9 6.43 -14.57 -1.27
C VAL A 9 7.20 -13.60 -2.16
N LEU A 10 7.61 -12.49 -1.56
CA LEU A 10 8.44 -11.46 -2.16
C LEU A 10 9.89 -11.62 -1.68
N ASN A 11 10.80 -11.65 -2.65
CA ASN A 11 12.24 -11.57 -2.44
C ASN A 11 12.79 -10.71 -3.57
N LEU A 12 12.72 -9.40 -3.36
CA LEU A 12 13.04 -8.36 -4.34
C LEU A 12 14.09 -7.46 -3.71
N GLU A 13 15.36 -7.66 -4.08
CA GLU A 13 16.49 -6.86 -3.57
C GLU A 13 16.50 -6.74 -2.03
N HIS A 14 16.13 -5.57 -1.49
CA HIS A 14 16.06 -5.28 -0.05
C HIS A 14 14.73 -5.71 0.58
N ILE A 15 13.67 -5.88 -0.21
CA ILE A 15 12.33 -6.23 0.27
C ILE A 15 12.15 -7.75 0.28
N LYS A 16 12.04 -8.30 1.48
CA LYS A 16 11.65 -9.68 1.73
C LYS A 16 10.35 -9.67 2.51
N ALA A 17 9.28 -10.19 1.90
CA ALA A 17 7.96 -10.17 2.53
C ALA A 17 7.16 -11.43 2.22
N ILE A 18 6.21 -11.73 3.10
CA ILE A 18 5.14 -12.71 2.88
C ILE A 18 3.83 -11.93 2.93
N ILE A 19 3.07 -11.98 1.85
CA ILE A 19 1.74 -11.40 1.76
C ILE A 19 0.73 -12.53 1.91
N THR A 20 -0.17 -12.40 2.88
CA THR A 20 -1.34 -13.29 3.05
C THR A 20 -2.60 -12.55 2.61
N SER A 21 -3.77 -13.17 2.76
CA SER A 21 -5.07 -12.51 2.51
C SER A 21 -5.46 -11.48 3.58
N GLU A 22 -4.68 -11.33 4.65
CA GLU A 22 -5.02 -10.51 5.81
C GLU A 22 -3.91 -9.53 6.20
N GLU A 23 -2.65 -9.87 5.95
CA GLU A 23 -1.52 -9.06 6.40
C GLU A 23 -0.28 -9.19 5.50
N VAL A 24 0.65 -8.24 5.67
CA VAL A 24 1.97 -8.24 5.02
C VAL A 24 3.05 -8.37 6.10
N LEU A 25 3.80 -9.47 6.06
CA LEU A 25 4.92 -9.73 6.96
C LEU A 25 6.22 -9.32 6.26
N LEU A 26 6.77 -8.16 6.64
CA LEU A 26 8.07 -7.68 6.15
C LEU A 26 9.23 -8.13 7.04
N ARG A 27 10.32 -8.53 6.40
CA ARG A 27 11.59 -8.77 7.08
C ARG A 27 12.34 -7.45 7.24
N ASP A 28 12.87 -7.22 8.45
CA ASP A 28 13.73 -6.07 8.76
C ASP A 28 13.10 -4.70 8.38
N PRO A 29 11.87 -4.35 8.86
CA PRO A 29 11.15 -3.15 8.45
C PRO A 29 11.80 -1.82 8.86
N LEU A 30 12.88 -1.85 9.64
CA LEU A 30 13.65 -0.68 10.08
C LEU A 30 14.89 -0.41 9.20
N ASP A 31 15.15 -1.23 8.19
CA ASP A 31 16.22 -0.99 7.21
C ASP A 31 15.87 0.23 6.33
N GLU A 32 16.84 1.11 6.08
CA GLU A 32 16.64 2.36 5.33
C GLU A 32 16.07 2.15 3.92
N ASN A 33 16.36 1.01 3.29
CA ASN A 33 15.85 0.67 1.96
C ASN A 33 14.43 0.08 2.01
N VAL A 34 13.98 -0.32 3.20
CA VAL A 34 12.67 -0.96 3.44
C VAL A 34 11.65 0.04 3.95
N ILE A 35 12.07 1.03 4.75
CA ILE A 35 11.21 2.07 5.34
C ILE A 35 10.25 2.73 4.31
N PRO A 36 10.69 3.17 3.11
CA PRO A 36 9.79 3.81 2.16
C PRO A 36 8.65 2.89 1.71
N VAL A 37 8.93 1.58 1.59
CA VAL A 37 7.92 0.57 1.22
C VAL A 37 6.95 0.32 2.38
N VAL A 38 7.43 0.34 3.61
CA VAL A 38 6.58 0.22 4.82
C VAL A 38 5.59 1.37 4.90
N GLU A 39 6.07 2.61 4.71
CA GLU A 39 5.22 3.81 4.75
C GLU A 39 4.13 3.77 3.68
N GLU A 40 4.45 3.29 2.47
CA GLU A 40 3.49 3.21 1.38
C GLU A 40 2.44 2.11 1.60
N LEU A 41 2.86 0.95 2.12
CA LEU A 41 1.95 -0.13 2.52
C LEU A 41 0.99 0.34 3.63
N GLN A 42 1.47 1.06 4.64
CA GLN A 42 0.61 1.59 5.71
C GLN A 42 -0.34 2.69 5.24
N ARG A 43 0.08 3.49 4.26
CA ARG A 43 -0.73 4.57 3.69
C ARG A 43 -1.88 4.06 2.83
N ARG A 44 -1.65 2.98 2.07
CA ARG A 44 -2.56 2.52 1.00
C ARG A 44 -3.31 1.24 1.33
N LEU A 45 -2.85 0.45 2.30
CA LEU A 45 -3.57 -0.74 2.73
C LEU A 45 -4.49 -0.42 3.91
N PRO A 46 -5.68 -1.05 3.96
CA PRO A 46 -6.58 -0.91 5.09
C PRO A 46 -5.90 -1.46 6.35
N VAL A 47 -5.77 -0.63 7.38
CA VAL A 47 -5.31 -1.06 8.71
C VAL A 47 -6.52 -1.63 9.44
N GLY A 48 -6.42 -2.87 9.90
CA GLY A 48 -7.50 -3.58 10.57
C GLY A 48 -7.84 -2.99 11.94
N ASP A 49 -8.53 -1.84 11.96
CA ASP A 49 -9.29 -1.34 13.10
C ASP A 49 -10.60 -0.69 12.60
N GLU A 50 -11.68 -1.45 12.80
CA GLU A 50 -13.07 -1.03 12.97
C GLU A 50 -13.81 -0.30 11.83
N ALA A 51 -14.74 -1.04 11.22
CA ALA A 51 -16.04 -0.46 10.92
C ALA A 51 -16.67 0.06 12.23
N GLY A 52 -16.73 1.39 12.42
CA GLY A 52 -17.74 2.00 13.27
C GLY A 52 -17.35 3.24 14.07
N ASN A 53 -17.46 4.44 13.48
CA ASN A 53 -18.26 5.49 14.12
C ASN A 53 -18.77 6.51 13.09
N GLY A 54 -20.09 6.47 12.85
CA GLY A 54 -20.80 7.38 11.95
C GLY A 54 -22.26 6.98 11.78
N GLN A 55 -22.92 6.73 12.92
CA GLN A 55 -24.35 6.40 13.02
C GLN A 55 -25.22 7.49 12.37
N GLY A 56 -26.13 7.08 11.47
CA GLY A 56 -27.11 7.98 10.90
C GLY A 56 -28.18 8.40 11.91
N ASP A 57 -28.63 9.65 11.84
CA ASP A 57 -30.04 10.06 11.94
C ASP A 57 -30.20 11.53 11.48
N GLY A 58 -31.32 11.87 10.84
CA GLY A 58 -31.42 12.99 9.90
C GLY A 58 -31.51 14.40 10.48
N LYS A 59 -30.96 15.37 9.74
CA LYS A 59 -31.56 16.70 9.59
C LYS A 59 -31.08 17.39 8.31
N GLU A 60 -32.05 17.83 7.55
CA GLU A 60 -31.92 18.52 6.28
C GLU A 60 -31.27 19.91 6.46
N SER A 61 -30.57 20.33 5.40
CA SER A 61 -30.29 21.72 5.00
C SER A 61 -28.84 22.25 5.13
N SER A 62 -28.37 22.74 3.98
CA SER A 62 -27.41 23.84 3.77
C SER A 62 -25.92 23.51 3.55
N GLY A 63 -25.61 23.15 2.30
CA GLY A 63 -24.76 23.94 1.40
C GLY A 63 -23.27 24.13 1.73
N GLY A 64 -22.39 23.55 0.89
CA GLY A 64 -20.99 23.98 0.81
C GLY A 64 -20.06 22.99 0.12
N ALA A 65 -19.96 23.09 -1.21
CA ALA A 65 -18.79 22.84 -2.06
C ALA A 65 -17.84 21.65 -1.78
N GLN A 66 -17.83 20.75 -2.78
CA GLN A 66 -16.64 20.12 -3.37
C GLN A 66 -15.86 19.12 -2.51
N ASN A 67 -16.09 17.83 -2.78
CA ASN A 67 -15.01 16.88 -3.02
C ASN A 67 -15.46 15.94 -4.14
N ASP A 68 -15.22 16.41 -5.36
CA ASP A 68 -15.13 15.58 -6.56
C ASP A 68 -13.77 14.86 -6.49
N GLY A 69 -13.79 13.54 -6.47
CA GLY A 69 -12.57 12.73 -6.39
C GLY A 69 -12.86 11.26 -6.16
N ASP A 70 -13.67 10.67 -7.04
CA ASP A 70 -13.40 9.32 -7.57
C ASP A 70 -13.13 8.22 -6.53
N THR A 71 -14.13 7.86 -5.72
CA THR A 71 -14.08 6.70 -4.80
C THR A 71 -14.89 5.53 -5.34
N GLY A 72 -14.66 5.21 -6.60
CA GLY A 72 -15.27 4.07 -7.30
C GLY A 72 -14.60 4.03 -8.64
N GLU A 73 -13.53 3.27 -8.81
CA GLU A 73 -13.61 1.89 -9.30
C GLU A 73 -12.23 1.23 -9.08
N GLU A 74 -11.75 1.14 -7.84
CA GLU A 74 -10.80 0.06 -7.54
C GLU A 74 -11.65 -1.21 -7.49
N ASP A 75 -11.80 -1.91 -8.62
CA ASP A 75 -12.21 -3.32 -8.63
C ASP A 75 -11.48 -3.98 -7.45
N GLU A 76 -12.23 -4.37 -6.42
CA GLU A 76 -11.71 -4.67 -5.08
C GLU A 76 -10.83 -5.91 -5.15
N PHE A 77 -9.58 -5.71 -5.57
CA PHE A 77 -8.59 -6.76 -5.66
C PHE A 77 -8.44 -7.33 -4.25
N PRO A 78 -8.42 -8.68 -4.11
CA PRO A 78 -8.13 -9.30 -2.84
C PRO A 78 -6.91 -8.65 -2.19
N PHE A 79 -6.95 -8.49 -0.87
CA PHE A 79 -5.95 -7.76 -0.09
C PHE A 79 -4.51 -8.10 -0.54
N GLU A 80 -4.23 -9.38 -0.82
CA GLU A 80 -2.91 -9.84 -1.24
C GLU A 80 -2.43 -9.25 -2.57
N PHE A 81 -3.33 -8.98 -3.51
CA PHE A 81 -3.01 -8.38 -4.80
C PHE A 81 -2.86 -6.88 -4.68
N ARG A 82 -3.68 -6.23 -3.84
CA ARG A 82 -3.48 -4.81 -3.52
C ARG A 82 -2.15 -4.57 -2.80
N ALA A 83 -1.83 -5.41 -1.82
CA ALA A 83 -0.54 -5.39 -1.14
C ALA A 83 0.63 -5.64 -2.10
N LEU A 84 0.47 -6.56 -3.05
CA LEU A 84 1.48 -6.83 -4.07
C LEU A 84 1.71 -5.62 -4.99
N GLU A 85 0.63 -5.01 -5.48
CA GLU A 85 0.70 -3.81 -6.32
C GLU A 85 1.43 -2.67 -5.60
N VAL A 86 0.98 -2.33 -4.39
CA VAL A 86 1.58 -1.26 -3.58
C VAL A 86 3.07 -1.52 -3.34
N ALA A 87 3.45 -2.75 -3.00
CA ALA A 87 4.85 -3.12 -2.80
C ALA A 87 5.69 -2.95 -4.08
N LEU A 88 5.15 -3.35 -5.24
CA LEU A 88 5.86 -3.23 -6.53
C LEU A 88 6.03 -1.78 -6.96
N GLU A 89 4.98 -0.96 -6.84
CA GLU A 89 5.05 0.46 -7.16
C GLU A 89 6.03 1.22 -6.28
N ALA A 90 6.02 0.95 -4.97
CA ALA A 90 6.95 1.56 -4.02
C ALA A 90 8.41 1.21 -4.36
N ILE A 91 8.71 -0.07 -4.64
CA ILE A 91 10.06 -0.52 -5.01
C ILE A 91 10.50 0.10 -6.34
N CYS A 92 9.65 0.07 -7.37
CA CYS A 92 9.98 0.65 -8.66
C CYS A 92 10.26 2.15 -8.57
N SER A 93 9.45 2.88 -7.80
CA SER A 93 9.64 4.32 -7.58
C SER A 93 10.94 4.61 -6.82
N PHE A 94 11.23 3.82 -5.78
CA PHE A 94 12.48 3.94 -5.01
C PHE A 94 13.70 3.69 -5.90
N LEU A 95 13.71 2.61 -6.68
CA LEU A 95 14.85 2.28 -7.55
C LEU A 95 15.03 3.29 -8.68
N ALA A 96 13.94 3.84 -9.22
CA ALA A 96 14.00 4.91 -10.21
C ALA A 96 14.66 6.17 -9.61
N ALA A 97 14.24 6.60 -8.41
CA ALA A 97 14.83 7.75 -7.73
C ALA A 97 16.33 7.55 -7.46
N ARG A 98 16.73 6.38 -6.96
CA ARG A 98 18.14 6.03 -6.71
C ARG A 98 18.97 6.02 -7.99
N THR A 99 18.39 5.58 -9.11
CA THR A 99 19.05 5.61 -10.41
C THR A 99 19.30 7.06 -10.85
N THR A 100 18.30 7.94 -10.76
CA THR A 100 18.46 9.36 -11.10
C THR A 100 19.47 10.08 -10.20
N GLU A 101 19.49 9.80 -8.89
CA GLU A 101 20.52 10.32 -7.97
C GLU A 101 21.92 9.89 -8.40
N LEU A 102 22.11 8.62 -8.76
CA LEU A 102 23.40 8.09 -9.17
C LEU A 102 23.88 8.69 -10.50
N GLU A 103 22.98 8.87 -11.47
CA GLU A 103 23.27 9.47 -12.77
C GLU A 103 23.63 10.96 -12.69
N THR A 104 23.04 11.69 -11.74
CA THR A 104 23.29 13.13 -11.53
C THR A 104 24.54 13.41 -10.69
N ALA A 105 25.01 12.42 -9.93
CA ALA A 105 26.24 12.50 -9.15
C ALA A 105 27.51 12.09 -9.93
N ALA A 106 27.37 11.57 -11.16
CA ALA A 106 28.44 11.15 -12.06
C ALA A 106 28.85 12.27 -13.04
#